data_AF-A0A2D5QA63-F1
#
_entry.id   AF-A0A2D5QA63-F1
#
_cell.length_a   1.000
_cell.length_b   1.000
_cell.length_c   1.000
_cell.angle_alpha   90.00
_cell.angle_beta   90.00
_cell.angle_gamma   90.00
#
_symmetry.space_group_name_H-M   'P 1'
#
loop_
_entity.id
_entity.type
_entity.pdbx_description
1 polymer ?
#
loop_
_entity_poly.entity_id
_entity_poly.type
_entity_poly.pdbx_seq_one_letter_code
_entity_poly.pdbx_strand_id
1 'polypeptide(L)'
;MHEGSIVSVLETVALFSLGAGIGHIGPRLPTLWMTRAKGFNIRFPPHPEPVPLSPYLTQRVLHMRAFYWLSFVLGGLVLAFGAASLRWGSPVFGFGLWVASTWMMLSRLQLLIGGQPAPWTKGLAVELQTVMDRNRVAPCCHHPSPVWRLQSIDCASCDAVLSRTARPDLGRSRSDGRFAGTLRLLITDGYPLAEPLPEPVVQEE
;
A
#
# COMPACT_ATOMS: atom_id res chain seq x y z
N MET A 1 -28.29 1.10 -39.81
CA MET A 1 -26.80 1.13 -39.86
C MET A 1 -26.16 1.74 -38.61
N HIS A 2 -26.81 2.67 -37.89
CA HIS A 2 -26.28 3.23 -36.64
C HIS A 2 -26.30 2.27 -35.43
N GLU A 3 -27.33 1.43 -35.30
CA GLU A 3 -27.50 0.57 -34.11
C GLU A 3 -26.42 -0.52 -33.99
N GLY A 4 -26.02 -1.13 -35.12
CA GLY A 4 -24.95 -2.13 -35.15
C GLY A 4 -23.56 -1.57 -34.83
N SER A 5 -23.33 -0.27 -35.06
CA SER A 5 -22.05 0.38 -34.72
C SER A 5 -21.96 0.74 -33.24
N ILE A 6 -23.08 0.98 -32.56
CA ILE A 6 -23.10 1.30 -31.13
C ILE A 6 -22.84 0.05 -30.30
N VAL A 7 -23.45 -1.09 -30.70
CA VAL A 7 -23.25 -2.38 -30.02
C VAL A 7 -21.79 -2.83 -30.10
N SER A 8 -21.13 -2.69 -31.25
CA SER A 8 -19.72 -3.08 -31.41
C SER A 8 -18.74 -2.20 -30.61
N VAL A 9 -19.02 -0.90 -30.51
CA VAL A 9 -18.22 0.02 -29.68
C VAL A 9 -18.38 -0.34 -28.20
N LEU A 10 -19.62 -0.60 -27.75
CA LEU A 10 -19.87 -0.97 -26.36
C LEU A 10 -19.16 -2.27 -25.97
N GLU A 11 -19.18 -3.28 -26.85
CA GLU A 11 -18.46 -4.54 -26.64
C GLU A 11 -16.95 -4.32 -26.54
N THR A 12 -16.39 -3.50 -27.43
CA THR A 12 -14.96 -3.17 -27.43
C THR A 12 -14.55 -2.49 -26.12
N VAL A 13 -15.33 -1.48 -25.70
CA VAL A 13 -15.09 -0.76 -24.44
C VAL A 13 -15.22 -1.68 -23.24
N ALA A 14 -16.21 -2.57 -23.22
CA ALA A 14 -16.42 -3.51 -22.12
C ALA A 14 -15.25 -4.52 -22.01
N LEU A 15 -14.83 -5.13 -23.12
CA LEU A 15 -13.71 -6.08 -23.15
C LEU A 15 -12.40 -5.42 -22.74
N PHE A 16 -12.12 -4.22 -23.27
CA PHE A 16 -10.94 -3.46 -22.88
C PHE A 16 -10.96 -3.12 -21.38
N SER A 17 -12.08 -2.62 -20.87
CA SER A 17 -12.23 -2.23 -19.47
C SER A 17 -12.10 -3.42 -18.53
N LEU A 18 -12.64 -4.59 -18.91
CA LEU A 18 -12.47 -5.82 -18.17
C LEU A 18 -11.00 -6.25 -18.11
N GLY A 19 -10.32 -6.25 -19.27
CA GLY A 19 -8.89 -6.54 -19.35
C GLY A 19 -8.06 -5.58 -18.50
N ALA A 20 -8.31 -4.27 -18.64
CA ALA A 20 -7.62 -3.23 -17.87
C ALA A 20 -7.90 -3.35 -16.36
N GLY A 21 -9.14 -3.67 -15.97
CA GLY A 21 -9.53 -3.89 -14.59
C GLY A 21 -8.78 -5.07 -13.96
N ILE A 22 -8.70 -6.21 -14.64
CA ILE A 22 -7.93 -7.37 -14.19
C ILE A 22 -6.42 -7.04 -14.18
N GLY A 23 -5.93 -6.36 -15.22
CA GLY A 23 -4.54 -5.92 -15.35
C GLY A 23 -4.09 -5.01 -14.21
N HIS A 24 -5.00 -4.16 -13.73
CA HIS A 24 -4.76 -3.24 -12.64
C HIS A 24 -4.94 -3.89 -11.26
N ILE A 25 -6.01 -4.64 -11.04
CA ILE A 25 -6.37 -5.17 -9.70
C ILE A 25 -5.64 -6.49 -9.42
N GLY A 26 -5.56 -7.38 -10.40
CA GLY A 26 -5.03 -8.74 -10.25
C GLY A 26 -3.65 -8.78 -9.60
N PRO A 27 -2.66 -8.02 -10.08
CA PRO A 27 -1.34 -7.96 -9.47
C PRO A 27 -1.32 -7.41 -8.04
N ARG A 28 -2.33 -6.64 -7.62
CA ARG A 28 -2.46 -6.03 -6.29
C ARG A 28 -3.26 -6.90 -5.31
N LEU A 29 -3.77 -8.06 -5.72
CA LEU A 29 -4.59 -8.92 -4.87
C LEU A 29 -3.95 -9.27 -3.51
N PRO A 30 -2.63 -9.56 -3.41
CA PRO A 30 -2.00 -9.84 -2.12
C PRO A 30 -2.15 -8.68 -1.13
N THR A 31 -1.90 -7.45 -1.57
CA THR A 31 -2.01 -6.26 -0.70
C THR A 31 -3.47 -5.90 -0.41
N LEU A 32 -4.39 -6.10 -1.35
CA LEU A 32 -5.80 -5.75 -1.19
C LEU A 32 -6.58 -6.73 -0.30
N TRP A 33 -6.30 -8.03 -0.42
CA TRP A 33 -7.16 -9.08 0.16
C TRP A 33 -6.49 -9.84 1.29
N MET A 34 -5.27 -10.34 1.10
CA MET A 34 -4.58 -11.15 2.12
C MET A 34 -4.31 -10.32 3.38
N THR A 35 -3.97 -9.05 3.22
CA THR A 35 -3.68 -8.16 4.36
C THR A 35 -4.91 -7.84 5.21
N ARG A 36 -6.12 -8.06 4.67
CA ARG A 36 -7.38 -7.69 5.32
C ARG A 36 -8.15 -8.89 5.85
N ALA A 37 -7.61 -10.10 5.69
CA ALA A 37 -8.17 -11.30 6.31
C ALA A 37 -8.20 -11.16 7.84
N LYS A 38 -9.26 -11.69 8.47
CA LYS A 38 -9.47 -11.60 9.93
C LYS A 38 -8.25 -12.12 10.71
N GLY A 39 -7.65 -13.22 10.24
CA GLY A 39 -6.46 -13.82 10.84
C GLY A 39 -5.22 -12.90 10.83
N PHE A 40 -5.11 -12.01 9.85
CA PHE A 40 -3.96 -11.12 9.72
C PHE A 40 -4.07 -9.88 10.62
N ASN A 41 -5.26 -9.54 11.15
CA ASN A 41 -5.51 -8.33 11.93
C ASN A 41 -5.80 -8.55 13.42
N ILE A 42 -5.63 -9.77 13.94
CA ILE A 42 -5.96 -10.12 15.34
C ILE A 42 -5.26 -9.21 16.36
N ARG A 43 -4.02 -8.79 16.06
CA ARG A 43 -3.15 -8.04 16.99
C ARG A 43 -3.13 -6.53 16.74
N PHE A 44 -3.93 -6.04 15.80
CA PHE A 44 -3.91 -4.64 15.39
C PHE A 44 -5.26 -3.99 15.67
N PRO A 45 -5.28 -2.82 16.33
CA PRO A 45 -6.52 -2.06 16.48
C PRO A 45 -7.04 -1.65 15.09
N PRO A 46 -8.36 -1.45 14.92
CA PRO A 46 -8.91 -0.96 13.65
C PRO A 46 -8.37 0.44 13.31
N HIS A 47 -8.26 0.75 12.02
CA HIS A 47 -7.98 2.13 11.59
C HIS A 47 -9.19 3.03 11.91
N PRO A 48 -9.00 4.25 12.44
CA PRO A 48 -7.76 5.06 12.47
C PRO A 48 -6.89 4.95 13.72
N GLU A 49 -7.25 4.13 14.71
CA GLU A 49 -6.62 4.09 16.04
C GLU A 49 -5.08 3.96 15.98
N PRO A 50 -4.35 4.55 16.96
CA PRO A 50 -2.90 4.42 17.07
C PRO A 50 -2.48 2.95 17.21
N VAL A 51 -1.30 2.61 16.68
CA VAL A 51 -0.79 1.23 16.74
C VAL A 51 0.36 1.15 17.72
N PRO A 52 0.30 0.34 18.78
CA PRO A 52 1.41 0.21 19.72
C PRO A 52 2.65 -0.36 19.02
N LEU A 53 3.80 0.25 19.31
CA LEU A 53 5.08 -0.26 18.80
C LEU A 53 5.36 -1.61 19.42
N SER A 54 5.57 -2.61 18.56
CA SER A 54 5.81 -3.99 18.96
C SER A 54 6.58 -4.73 17.87
N PRO A 55 7.24 -5.86 18.18
CA PRO A 55 7.88 -6.68 17.16
C PRO A 55 6.90 -7.16 16.08
N TYR A 56 5.62 -7.31 16.42
CA TYR A 56 4.56 -7.67 15.47
C TYR A 56 4.29 -6.56 14.45
N LEU A 57 4.44 -5.29 14.83
CA LEU A 57 4.32 -4.16 13.91
C LEU A 57 5.48 -4.16 12.91
N THR A 58 6.71 -4.39 13.38
CA THR A 58 7.89 -4.53 12.50
C THR A 58 7.71 -5.71 11.53
N GLN A 59 7.28 -6.87 12.04
CA GLN A 59 6.92 -8.02 11.19
C GLN A 59 5.84 -7.65 10.17
N ARG A 60 4.82 -6.89 10.56
CA ARG A 60 3.74 -6.46 9.67
C ARG A 60 4.27 -5.59 8.53
N VAL A 61 5.11 -4.60 8.81
CA VAL A 61 5.73 -3.77 7.76
C VAL A 61 6.50 -4.64 6.77
N LEU A 62 7.27 -5.63 7.24
CA LEU A 62 8.00 -6.54 6.36
C LEU A 62 7.09 -7.44 5.51
N HIS A 63 5.94 -7.89 6.05
CA HIS A 63 4.96 -8.64 5.26
C HIS A 63 4.29 -7.77 4.20
N MET A 64 3.88 -6.54 4.56
CA MET A 64 3.29 -5.60 3.59
C MET A 64 4.29 -5.29 2.47
N ARG A 65 5.57 -5.13 2.81
CA ARG A 65 6.65 -5.02 1.82
C ARG A 65 6.72 -6.25 0.92
N ALA A 66 6.72 -7.47 1.47
CA ALA A 66 6.77 -8.68 0.67
C ALA A 66 5.58 -8.78 -0.30
N PHE A 67 4.36 -8.49 0.16
CA PHE A 67 3.17 -8.47 -0.69
C PHE A 67 3.20 -7.38 -1.76
N TYR A 68 3.77 -6.21 -1.43
CA TYR A 68 4.00 -5.16 -2.40
C TYR A 68 4.89 -5.69 -3.53
N TRP A 69 6.04 -6.28 -3.23
CA TRP A 69 6.96 -6.78 -4.27
C TRP A 69 6.45 -8.03 -4.99
N LEU A 70 5.62 -8.86 -4.33
CA LEU A 70 4.94 -9.99 -4.97
C LEU A 70 4.04 -9.55 -6.14
N SER A 71 3.60 -8.29 -6.16
CA SER A 71 2.84 -7.75 -7.28
C SER A 71 3.60 -7.82 -8.60
N PHE A 72 4.92 -7.76 -8.60
CA PHE A 72 5.71 -7.87 -9.83
C PHE A 72 5.65 -9.27 -10.42
N VAL A 73 5.63 -10.30 -9.57
CA VAL A 73 5.47 -11.69 -10.02
C VAL A 73 4.10 -11.87 -10.65
N LEU A 74 3.05 -11.44 -9.94
CA LEU A 74 1.68 -11.51 -10.47
C LEU A 74 1.48 -10.61 -11.70
N GLY A 75 2.10 -9.44 -11.73
CA GLY A 75 2.12 -8.53 -12.87
C GLY A 75 2.76 -9.17 -14.09
N GLY A 76 3.89 -9.86 -13.91
CA GLY A 76 4.54 -10.63 -14.99
C GLY A 76 3.65 -11.75 -15.54
N LEU A 77 2.95 -12.49 -14.68
CA LEU A 77 1.98 -13.50 -15.11
C LEU A 77 0.83 -12.88 -15.91
N VAL A 78 0.29 -11.77 -15.44
CA VAL A 78 -0.80 -11.05 -16.11
C VAL A 78 -0.34 -10.46 -17.45
N LEU A 79 0.90 -9.95 -17.53
CA LEU A 79 1.51 -9.50 -18.79
C LEU A 79 1.67 -10.63 -19.79
N ALA A 80 2.19 -11.78 -19.35
CA ALA A 80 2.36 -12.95 -20.21
C ALA A 80 1.00 -13.42 -20.75
N PHE A 81 -0.03 -13.43 -19.90
CA PHE A 81 -1.39 -13.74 -20.33
C PHE A 81 -1.97 -12.68 -21.28
N GLY A 82 -1.74 -11.40 -21.03
CA GLY A 82 -2.11 -10.31 -21.94
C GLY A 82 -1.45 -10.45 -23.32
N ALA A 83 -0.16 -10.75 -23.37
CA ALA A 83 0.58 -11.00 -24.61
C ALA A 83 0.06 -12.25 -25.35
N ALA A 84 -0.24 -13.32 -24.63
CA ALA A 84 -0.86 -14.51 -25.22
C ALA A 84 -2.26 -14.20 -25.78
N SER A 85 -3.06 -13.42 -25.06
CA SER A 85 -4.39 -13.00 -25.51
C SER A 85 -4.32 -12.11 -26.76
N LEU A 86 -3.31 -11.23 -26.87
CA LEU A 86 -3.06 -10.45 -28.09
C LEU A 86 -2.73 -11.34 -29.29
N ARG A 87 -2.00 -12.44 -29.08
CA ARG A 87 -1.53 -13.31 -30.17
C ARG A 87 -2.54 -14.36 -30.61
N TRP A 88 -3.30 -14.91 -29.67
CA TRP A 88 -4.15 -16.10 -29.88
C TRP A 88 -5.59 -15.94 -29.37
N GLY A 89 -5.91 -14.86 -28.66
CA GLY A 89 -7.21 -14.65 -28.01
C GLY A 89 -7.93 -13.39 -28.52
N SER A 90 -8.54 -12.65 -27.60
CA SER A 90 -9.18 -11.36 -27.88
C SER A 90 -8.15 -10.23 -27.80
N PRO A 91 -7.80 -9.56 -28.91
CA PRO A 91 -6.79 -8.52 -28.90
C PRO A 91 -7.18 -7.33 -28.01
N VAL A 92 -8.47 -6.96 -27.99
CA VAL A 92 -8.98 -5.83 -27.21
C VAL A 92 -8.83 -6.08 -25.71
N PHE A 93 -9.23 -7.27 -25.25
CA PHE A 93 -9.08 -7.69 -23.86
C PHE A 93 -7.62 -7.84 -23.47
N GLY A 94 -6.81 -8.50 -24.31
CA GLY A 94 -5.37 -8.66 -24.11
C GLY A 94 -4.62 -7.34 -24.02
N PHE A 95 -5.00 -6.37 -24.86
CA PHE A 95 -4.45 -5.02 -24.83
C PHE A 95 -4.75 -4.31 -23.51
N GLY A 96 -6.00 -4.39 -23.01
CA GLY A 96 -6.37 -3.84 -21.71
C GLY A 96 -5.53 -4.42 -20.56
N LEU A 97 -5.38 -5.75 -20.51
CA LEU A 97 -4.52 -6.43 -19.55
C LEU A 97 -3.08 -5.91 -19.61
N TRP A 98 -2.53 -5.89 -20.83
CA TRP A 98 -1.12 -5.59 -21.06
C TRP A 98 -0.78 -4.15 -20.70
N VAL A 99 -1.59 -3.16 -21.12
CA VAL A 99 -1.38 -1.75 -20.79
C VAL A 99 -1.49 -1.49 -19.29
N ALA A 100 -2.54 -2.00 -18.64
CA ALA A 100 -2.77 -1.74 -17.22
C ALA A 100 -1.71 -2.37 -16.30
N SER A 101 -1.29 -3.60 -16.61
CA SER A 101 -0.23 -4.29 -15.85
C SER A 101 1.16 -3.69 -16.13
N THR A 102 1.46 -3.31 -17.38
CA THR A 102 2.69 -2.59 -17.73
C THR A 102 2.76 -1.27 -16.97
N TRP A 103 1.68 -0.49 -16.96
CA TRP A 103 1.63 0.77 -16.23
C TRP A 103 1.92 0.60 -14.75
N MET A 104 1.35 -0.43 -14.10
CA MET A 104 1.64 -0.74 -12.70
C MET A 104 3.13 -1.08 -12.49
N MET A 105 3.71 -1.92 -13.35
CA MET A 105 5.12 -2.30 -13.19
C MET A 105 6.04 -1.10 -13.39
N LEU A 106 5.78 -0.27 -14.39
CA LEU A 106 6.55 0.96 -14.63
C LEU A 106 6.42 1.94 -13.46
N SER A 107 5.22 2.17 -12.94
CA SER A 107 5.00 3.08 -11.81
C SER A 107 5.80 2.67 -10.59
N ARG A 108 5.99 1.37 -10.37
CA ARG A 108 6.81 0.85 -9.28
C ARG A 108 8.31 0.88 -9.61
N LEU A 109 8.71 0.65 -10.86
CA LEU A 109 10.11 0.73 -11.29
C LEU A 109 10.67 2.16 -11.30
N GLN A 110 9.82 3.19 -11.24
CA GLN A 110 10.24 4.59 -11.10
C GLN A 110 11.19 4.81 -9.91
N LEU A 111 11.14 3.98 -8.86
CA LEU A 111 12.10 4.06 -7.75
C LEU A 111 13.57 3.89 -8.18
N LEU A 112 13.85 3.25 -9.32
CA LEU A 112 15.20 3.07 -9.84
C LEU A 112 15.80 4.36 -10.40
N ILE A 113 14.95 5.34 -10.72
CA ILE A 113 15.34 6.64 -11.30
C ILE A 113 15.03 7.81 -10.34
N GLY A 114 14.91 7.52 -9.04
CA GLY A 114 14.66 8.53 -8.01
C GLY A 114 13.18 8.87 -7.77
N GLY A 115 12.26 8.02 -8.23
CA GLY A 115 10.84 8.14 -7.91
C GLY A 115 10.53 7.88 -6.42
N GLN A 116 9.24 8.01 -6.06
CA GLN A 116 8.77 7.77 -4.70
C GLN A 116 9.07 6.33 -4.24
N PRO A 117 9.64 6.13 -3.03
CA PRO A 117 9.94 4.80 -2.52
C PRO A 117 8.65 4.06 -2.16
N ALA A 118 8.69 2.72 -2.20
CA ALA A 118 7.57 1.90 -1.76
C ALA A 118 7.14 2.26 -0.32
N PRO A 119 5.83 2.25 0.01
CA PRO A 119 5.34 2.71 1.31
C PRO A 119 5.81 1.86 2.49
N TRP A 120 6.15 0.59 2.25
CA TRP A 120 6.74 -0.31 3.24
C TRP A 120 8.17 -0.69 2.86
N THR A 121 9.15 -0.08 3.52
CA THR A 121 10.58 -0.32 3.26
C THR A 121 11.26 -1.11 4.39
N LYS A 122 12.45 -1.65 4.11
CA LYS A 122 13.32 -2.18 5.17
C LYS A 122 13.73 -1.08 6.15
N GLY A 123 14.00 0.13 5.63
CA GLY A 123 14.38 1.30 6.43
C GLY A 123 13.32 1.61 7.48
N LEU A 124 12.04 1.58 7.10
CA LEU A 124 10.93 1.79 8.02
C LEU A 124 10.88 0.75 9.14
N ALA A 125 11.12 -0.52 8.83
CA ALA A 125 11.19 -1.59 9.84
C ALA A 125 12.36 -1.38 10.82
N VAL A 126 13.52 -0.97 10.31
CA VAL A 126 14.70 -0.64 11.13
C VAL A 126 14.44 0.59 11.99
N GLU A 127 13.75 1.60 11.46
CA GLU A 127 13.39 2.80 12.19
C GLU A 127 12.48 2.49 13.38
N LEU A 128 11.42 1.69 13.17
CA LEU A 128 10.54 1.24 14.24
C LEU A 128 11.30 0.51 15.34
N GLN A 129 12.21 -0.40 14.95
CA GLN A 129 13.07 -1.10 15.91
C GLN A 129 14.00 -0.14 16.66
N THR A 130 14.58 0.83 15.96
CA THR A 130 15.46 1.85 16.53
C THR A 130 14.72 2.71 17.56
N VAL A 131 13.48 3.12 17.27
CA VAL A 131 12.66 3.87 18.22
C VAL A 131 12.34 3.04 19.46
N MET A 132 11.99 1.76 19.28
CA MET A 132 11.76 0.85 20.41
C MET A 132 12.99 0.67 21.29
N ASP A 133 14.16 0.48 20.68
CA ASP A 133 15.41 0.25 21.41
C ASP A 133 15.89 1.54 22.11
N ARG A 134 15.78 2.71 21.47
CA ARG A 134 16.05 4.01 22.11
C ARG A 134 15.16 4.23 23.32
N ASN A 135 13.87 3.98 23.19
CA ASN A 135 12.91 4.16 24.29
C ASN A 135 13.12 3.17 25.45
N ARG A 136 13.83 2.06 25.24
CA ARG A 136 14.25 1.14 26.33
C ARG A 136 15.47 1.64 27.09
N VAL A 137 16.44 2.24 26.40
CA VAL A 137 17.70 2.72 26.99
C VAL A 137 17.53 4.10 27.62
N ALA A 138 16.83 5.00 26.92
CA ALA A 138 16.57 6.37 27.32
C ALA A 138 15.06 6.66 27.13
N PRO A 139 14.21 6.22 28.08
CA PRO A 139 12.78 6.42 27.98
C PRO A 139 12.42 7.89 28.10
N CYS A 140 11.40 8.32 27.35
CA CYS A 140 10.89 9.69 27.36
C CYS A 140 10.17 10.09 28.67
N CYS A 141 9.66 9.12 29.44
CA CYS A 141 9.00 9.34 30.73
C CYS A 141 9.04 8.06 31.60
N HIS A 142 8.49 8.12 32.82
CA HIS A 142 8.46 6.98 33.76
C HIS A 142 7.69 5.75 33.25
N HIS A 143 6.65 5.93 32.43
CA HIS A 143 5.82 4.86 31.89
C HIS A 143 5.67 4.99 30.38
N PRO A 144 6.75 4.73 29.61
CA PRO A 144 6.75 5.03 28.18
C PRO A 144 5.86 4.04 27.41
N SER A 145 4.94 4.57 26.61
CA SER A 145 4.02 3.79 25.78
C SER A 145 4.09 4.28 24.33
N PRO A 146 5.11 3.85 23.55
CA PRO A 146 5.28 4.32 22.17
C PRO A 146 4.18 3.77 21.26
N VAL A 147 3.51 4.66 20.54
CA VAL A 147 2.44 4.35 19.60
C VAL A 147 2.68 5.05 18.26
N TRP A 148 2.26 4.42 17.18
CA TRP A 148 2.33 4.99 15.84
C TRP A 148 0.98 5.58 15.47
N ARG A 149 0.89 6.91 15.49
CA ARG A 149 -0.25 7.69 15.01
C ARG A 149 -0.17 7.85 13.49
N LEU A 150 -1.03 8.71 12.91
CA LEU A 150 -1.08 8.91 11.46
C LEU A 150 0.15 9.66 10.93
N GLN A 151 0.64 10.65 11.68
CA GLN A 151 1.70 11.57 11.23
C GLN A 151 3.05 11.32 11.90
N SER A 152 3.08 10.59 13.02
CA SER A 152 4.28 10.43 13.84
C SER A 152 4.20 9.20 14.74
N ILE A 153 5.34 8.83 15.28
CA ILE A 153 5.49 7.93 16.41
C ILE A 153 5.70 8.77 17.66
N ASP A 154 4.81 8.64 18.63
CA ASP A 154 4.80 9.43 19.86
C ASP A 154 4.48 8.55 21.07
N CYS A 155 4.78 9.05 22.27
CA CYS A 155 4.47 8.36 23.50
C CYS A 155 3.04 8.68 23.95
N ALA A 156 2.17 7.68 24.08
CA ALA A 156 0.80 7.88 24.56
C ALA A 156 0.71 8.38 26.02
N SER A 157 1.80 8.32 26.79
CA SER A 157 1.83 8.72 28.20
C SER A 157 2.33 10.16 28.43
N CYS A 158 3.15 10.71 27.53
CA CYS A 158 3.72 12.06 27.69
C CYS A 158 3.72 12.89 26.40
N ASP A 159 3.13 12.37 25.32
CA ASP A 159 3.02 12.96 23.98
C ASP A 159 4.37 13.37 23.35
N ALA A 160 5.49 12.89 23.89
CA ALA A 160 6.81 13.11 23.32
C ALA A 160 6.90 12.47 21.92
N VAL A 161 7.31 13.27 20.93
CA VAL A 161 7.52 12.80 19.55
C VAL A 161 8.84 12.04 19.46
N LEU A 162 8.76 10.74 19.16
CA LEU A 162 9.91 9.85 19.06
C LEU A 162 10.42 9.70 17.62
N SER A 163 9.53 9.82 16.64
CA SER A 163 9.84 9.92 15.21
C SER A 163 8.70 10.65 14.50
N ARG A 164 9.04 11.42 13.45
CA ARG A 164 8.07 12.15 12.62
C ARG A 164 7.55 11.32 11.44
N THR A 165 7.84 10.03 11.39
CA THR A 165 7.48 9.19 10.25
C THR A 165 5.98 8.92 10.19
N ALA A 166 5.37 9.35 9.09
CA ALA A 166 3.96 9.10 8.80
C ALA A 166 3.69 7.62 8.59
N ARG A 167 2.51 7.18 9.04
CA ARG A 167 2.13 5.77 9.01
C ARG A 167 1.54 5.38 7.66
N PRO A 168 2.15 4.45 6.91
CA PRO A 168 1.52 3.90 5.71
C PRO A 168 0.29 3.07 6.08
N ASP A 169 -0.53 2.69 5.09
CA ASP A 169 -1.61 1.74 5.36
C ASP A 169 -1.01 0.44 5.94
N LEU A 170 -1.66 -0.20 6.89
CA LEU A 170 -1.13 -1.44 7.48
C LEU A 170 -2.03 -2.62 7.15
N GLY A 171 -2.95 -2.51 6.19
CA GLY A 171 -3.94 -3.55 5.87
C GLY A 171 -4.95 -3.78 7.00
N ARG A 172 -5.12 -2.81 7.90
CA ARG A 172 -5.98 -2.96 9.08
C ARG A 172 -7.46 -2.94 8.68
N SER A 173 -8.30 -3.55 9.51
CA SER A 173 -9.74 -3.36 9.40
C SER A 173 -10.07 -1.87 9.49
N ARG A 174 -11.00 -1.42 8.64
CA ARG A 174 -11.46 -0.02 8.61
C ARG A 174 -12.93 0.02 9.01
N SER A 175 -13.33 1.07 9.72
CA SER A 175 -14.72 1.41 10.03
C SER A 175 -15.54 1.70 8.77
N ASP A 176 -14.90 2.24 7.73
CA ASP A 176 -15.55 2.78 6.52
C ASP A 176 -16.11 1.70 5.56
N GLY A 177 -16.07 0.43 5.97
CA GLY A 177 -16.51 -0.71 5.16
C GLY A 177 -15.44 -1.26 4.21
N ARG A 178 -15.64 -2.52 3.78
CA ARG A 178 -14.66 -3.26 2.97
C ARG A 178 -14.43 -2.63 1.59
N PHE A 179 -15.50 -2.23 0.89
CA PHE A 179 -15.40 -1.68 -0.46
C PHE A 179 -14.69 -0.33 -0.52
N ALA A 180 -15.12 0.64 0.29
CA ALA A 180 -14.50 1.97 0.34
C ALA A 180 -13.02 1.87 0.75
N GLY A 181 -12.71 0.99 1.70
CA GLY A 181 -11.33 0.72 2.11
C GLY A 181 -10.47 0.12 1.00
N THR A 182 -11.02 -0.76 0.16
CA THR A 182 -10.30 -1.36 -0.98
C THR A 182 -10.06 -0.35 -2.08
N LEU A 183 -11.09 0.45 -2.43
CA LEU A 183 -10.97 1.50 -3.42
C LEU A 183 -9.90 2.54 -3.01
N ARG A 184 -9.91 2.95 -1.75
CA ARG A 184 -8.89 3.87 -1.22
C ARG A 184 -7.48 3.29 -1.35
N LEU A 185 -7.31 2.00 -1.06
CA LEU A 185 -6.01 1.35 -1.17
C LEU A 185 -5.56 1.20 -2.63
N LEU A 186 -6.49 1.01 -3.57
CA LEU A 186 -6.19 1.03 -5.00
C LEU A 186 -5.69 2.42 -5.45
N ILE A 187 -6.32 3.49 -4.97
CA ILE A 187 -5.94 4.87 -5.32
C ILE A 187 -4.60 5.25 -4.68
N THR A 188 -4.40 4.90 -3.41
CA THR A 188 -3.24 5.32 -2.62
C THR A 188 -2.08 4.36 -2.67
N ASP A 189 -2.23 3.15 -3.22
CA ASP A 189 -1.26 2.05 -3.25
C ASP A 189 -0.60 1.72 -1.88
N GLY A 190 -1.19 2.19 -0.78
CA GLY A 190 -0.70 2.03 0.59
C GLY A 190 0.13 3.18 1.15
N TYR A 191 0.32 4.27 0.39
CA TYR A 191 1.04 5.46 0.85
C TYR A 191 0.33 6.13 2.04
N PRO A 192 1.10 6.80 2.94
CA PRO A 192 0.53 7.55 4.04
C PRO A 192 -0.47 8.60 3.55
N LEU A 193 -1.58 8.73 4.28
CA LEU A 193 -2.66 9.68 3.96
C LEU A 193 -2.46 11.05 4.62
N ALA A 194 -1.63 11.08 5.65
CA ALA A 194 -1.30 12.28 6.38
C ALA A 194 0.19 12.54 6.15
N GLU A 195 0.52 13.82 5.99
CA GLU A 195 1.91 14.24 5.90
C GLU A 195 2.63 13.98 7.24
N PRO A 196 3.93 13.66 7.21
CA PRO A 196 4.78 13.67 8.39
C PRO A 196 4.62 14.96 9.19
N LEU A 197 4.79 14.90 10.51
CA LEU A 197 4.88 16.13 11.30
C LEU A 197 6.05 17.00 10.79
N PRO A 198 5.89 18.33 10.68
CA PRO A 198 6.96 19.21 10.23
C PRO A 198 8.13 19.15 11.20
N GLU A 199 9.36 19.33 10.70
CA GLU A 199 10.53 19.47 11.57
C GLU A 199 10.38 20.71 12.47
N PRO A 200 10.90 20.66 13.72
CA PRO A 200 10.85 21.82 14.58
C PRO A 200 11.73 22.91 13.94
N VAL A 201 11.19 24.12 13.82
CA VAL A 201 11.97 25.27 13.38
C VAL A 201 13.02 25.53 14.46
N VAL A 202 14.27 25.16 14.18
CA VAL A 202 15.39 25.51 15.06
C VAL A 202 15.59 27.01 14.90
N GLN A 203 15.19 27.79 15.90
CA GLN A 203 15.58 29.19 15.99
C GLN A 203 17.06 29.20 16.37
N GLU A 204 17.93 29.54 15.43
CA GLU A 204 19.32 29.88 15.73
C GLU A 204 19.30 31.16 16.57
N GLU A 205 19.59 31.05 17.86
CA GLU A 205 19.92 32.17 18.76
C GLU A 205 21.41 32.51 18.69
#